data_AF-A0A6M8W7L6-F1
#
_entry.id   AF-A0A6M8W7L6-F1
#
_cell.length_a   1.000
_cell.length_b   1.000
_cell.length_c   1.000
_cell.angle_alpha   90.00
_cell.angle_beta   90.00
_cell.angle_gamma   90.00
#
_symmetry.space_group_name_H-M   'P 1'
#
loop_
_entity.id
_entity.type
_entity.pdbx_description
1 polymer ?
#
loop_
_entity_poly.entity_id
_entity_poly.type
_entity_poly.pdbx_seq_one_letter_code
_entity_poly.pdbx_strand_id
1 'polypeptide(L)'
;MDLVVGTHALVTERVAFRSLAVAVIDEQHRFGVEQRAMLRVKGSDGAGGAAIASTPHVLVMTATPIPRTLGITLFGDLDISTIDALPPGRVPIETRVVTPDERAGAYAFVRAARGGRAGLRRRANH
;
A
#
# COMPACT_ATOMS: atom_id res chain seq x y z
N MET A 1 11.97 -8.45 21.14
CA MET A 1 11.75 -7.42 20.09
C MET A 1 10.82 -8.10 19.11
N ASP A 2 9.53 -7.83 19.25
CA ASP A 2 8.50 -8.75 18.75
C ASP A 2 7.73 -8.13 17.57
N LEU A 3 7.88 -6.82 17.38
CA LEU A 3 7.40 -6.06 16.23
C LEU A 3 8.46 -5.05 15.81
N VAL A 4 8.73 -4.98 14.52
CA VAL A 4 9.59 -3.96 13.91
C VAL A 4 8.83 -3.34 12.75
N VAL A 5 8.75 -2.01 12.73
CA VAL A 5 8.12 -1.24 11.66
C VAL A 5 9.18 -0.36 11.01
N GLY A 6 9.20 -0.32 9.68
CA GLY A 6 10.17 0.44 8.93
C GLY A 6 9.98 0.22 7.44
N THR A 7 10.88 0.78 6.64
CA THR A 7 10.81 0.69 5.19
C THR A 7 11.45 -0.60 4.69
N HIS A 8 11.51 -0.74 3.36
CA HIS A 8 12.24 -1.80 2.65
C HIS A 8 13.66 -2.05 3.18
N ALA A 9 14.28 -1.08 3.86
CA ALA A 9 15.57 -1.24 4.53
C ALA A 9 15.61 -2.43 5.51
N LEU A 10 14.49 -2.79 6.14
CA LEU A 10 14.40 -3.94 7.05
C LEU A 10 14.59 -5.29 6.33
N VAL A 11 14.30 -5.33 5.03
CA VAL A 11 14.42 -6.52 4.19
C VAL A 11 15.83 -6.66 3.61
N THR A 12 16.63 -5.59 3.63
CA THR A 12 18.03 -5.60 3.15
C THR A 12 18.97 -6.45 4.03
N GLU A 13 20.11 -6.87 3.48
CA GLU A 13 21.04 -7.85 4.07
C GLU A 13 21.56 -7.51 5.48
N ARG A 14 21.49 -6.25 5.93
CA ARG A 14 22.05 -5.80 7.21
C ARG A 14 21.20 -6.10 8.45
N VAL A 15 19.98 -6.63 8.29
CA VAL A 15 19.06 -6.88 9.41
C VAL A 15 18.84 -8.38 9.59
N ALA A 16 19.32 -8.94 10.69
CA ALA A 16 19.08 -10.33 11.08
C ALA A 16 17.90 -10.43 12.06
N PHE A 17 17.01 -11.38 11.82
CA PHE A 17 15.90 -11.70 12.72
C PHE A 17 16.20 -13.01 13.46
N ARG A 18 15.89 -13.07 14.76
CA ARG A 18 16.04 -14.30 15.55
C ARG A 18 15.05 -15.39 15.12
N SER A 19 13.82 -14.99 14.84
CA SER A 19 12.74 -15.82 14.33
C SER A 19 11.74 -14.88 13.64
N LEU A 20 11.50 -15.09 12.35
CA LEU A 20 10.57 -14.29 11.56
C LEU A 20 9.39 -15.16 11.15
N ALA A 21 8.24 -14.97 11.81
CA ALA A 21 7.03 -15.73 11.53
C ALA A 21 6.12 -15.08 10.48
N VAL A 22 6.03 -13.74 10.48
CA VAL A 22 5.12 -12.98 9.62
C VAL A 22 5.82 -11.71 9.11
N ALA A 23 5.62 -11.39 7.83
CA ALA A 23 6.03 -10.12 7.21
C ALA A 23 4.81 -9.46 6.55
N VAL A 24 4.48 -8.23 6.97
CA VAL A 24 3.42 -7.41 6.37
C VAL A 24 4.06 -6.29 5.58
N ILE A 25 3.61 -6.10 4.35
CA ILE A 25 4.23 -5.20 3.40
C ILE A 25 3.14 -4.34 2.75
N ASP A 26 3.29 -3.02 2.79
CA ASP A 26 2.33 -2.05 2.25
C ASP A 26 2.88 -1.36 0.98
N GLU A 27 1.97 -1.00 0.06
CA GLU A 27 2.16 -0.35 -1.25
C GLU A 27 3.34 -0.84 -2.10
N GLN A 28 3.21 -2.05 -2.62
CA GLN A 28 4.27 -2.72 -3.36
C GLN A 28 4.18 -2.56 -4.87
N HIS A 29 4.76 -1.49 -5.40
CA HIS A 29 5.03 -1.36 -6.84
C HIS A 29 6.38 -1.98 -7.24
N ARG A 30 7.23 -2.36 -6.28
CA ARG A 30 8.57 -2.93 -6.55
C ARG A 30 8.99 -4.10 -5.61
N PHE A 31 8.10 -4.67 -4.81
CA PHE A 31 8.39 -5.98 -4.20
C PHE A 31 8.21 -7.06 -5.27
N GLY A 32 9.32 -7.61 -5.73
CA GLY A 32 9.35 -8.72 -6.67
C GLY A 32 9.64 -10.05 -6.00
N VAL A 33 9.98 -11.02 -6.83
CA VAL A 33 10.41 -12.37 -6.46
C VAL A 33 11.69 -12.35 -5.62
N GLU A 34 12.58 -11.39 -5.86
CA GLU A 34 13.90 -11.28 -5.21
C GLU A 34 13.78 -11.02 -3.71
N GLN A 35 12.93 -10.07 -3.28
CA GLN A 35 12.76 -9.78 -1.87
C GLN A 35 12.08 -10.93 -1.11
N ARG A 36 11.23 -11.73 -1.79
CA ARG A 36 10.68 -12.98 -1.21
C ARG A 36 11.77 -14.04 -0.99
N ALA A 37 12.71 -14.16 -1.91
CA ALA A 37 13.87 -15.04 -1.74
C ALA A 37 14.70 -14.62 -0.51
N MET A 38 14.90 -13.31 -0.31
CA MET A 38 15.60 -12.79 0.87
C MET A 38 14.86 -13.10 2.18
N LEU A 39 13.52 -12.98 2.22
CA LEU A 39 12.73 -13.31 3.42
C LEU A 39 12.77 -14.80 3.76
N ARG A 40 12.79 -15.68 2.74
CA ARG A 40 12.98 -17.12 2.94
C ARG A 40 14.33 -17.45 3.57
N VAL A 41 15.41 -16.82 3.09
CA VAL A 41 16.76 -17.01 3.64
C VAL A 41 16.86 -16.47 5.08
N LYS A 42 16.26 -15.31 5.36
CA LYS A 42 16.24 -14.74 6.72
C LYS A 42 15.45 -15.59 7.73
N GLY A 43 14.47 -16.37 7.29
CA GLY A 43 13.73 -17.31 8.14
C GLY A 43 14.55 -18.54 8.54
N SER A 44 15.58 -18.91 7.76
CA SER A 44 16.42 -20.09 7.98
C SER A 44 17.68 -19.84 8.82
N ASP A 45 18.12 -18.58 8.99
CA ASP A 45 19.39 -18.23 9.63
C ASP A 45 19.31 -18.06 11.17
N GLY A 46 18.16 -18.41 11.78
CA GLY A 46 17.96 -18.36 13.23
C GLY A 46 18.71 -19.47 13.97
N ALA A 47 19.83 -19.11 14.59
CA ALA A 47 20.67 -20.00 15.41
C ALA A 47 19.89 -20.75 16.51
N GLY A 48 19.92 -22.09 16.46
CA GLY A 48 19.46 -22.98 17.52
C GLY A 48 18.78 -24.23 16.96
N GLY A 49 19.40 -25.39 17.18
CA GLY A 49 18.97 -26.67 16.61
C GLY A 49 17.48 -26.99 16.78
N ALA A 50 16.93 -27.64 15.76
CA ALA A 50 15.58 -28.22 15.74
C ALA A 50 14.43 -27.23 15.93
N ALA A 51 14.30 -26.23 15.06
CA ALA A 51 13.03 -25.54 14.85
C ALA A 51 12.84 -25.27 13.36
N ILE A 52 11.72 -25.76 12.84
CA ILE A 52 11.20 -25.67 11.47
C ILE A 52 11.84 -24.55 10.65
N ALA A 53 12.44 -24.90 9.51
CA ALA A 53 12.75 -23.94 8.44
C ALA A 53 11.43 -23.32 7.94
N SER A 54 10.90 -22.37 8.70
CA SER A 54 9.57 -21.82 8.46
C SER A 54 9.72 -20.65 7.52
N THR A 55 9.25 -20.83 6.28
CA THR A 55 9.00 -19.71 5.40
C THR A 55 8.03 -18.76 6.12
N PRO A 56 8.36 -17.48 6.31
CA PRO A 56 7.46 -16.55 6.98
C PRO A 56 6.16 -16.40 6.18
N HIS A 57 5.05 -16.23 6.88
CA HIS A 57 3.80 -15.81 6.23
C HIS A 57 3.98 -14.39 5.70
N VAL A 58 3.68 -14.18 4.42
CA VAL A 58 3.84 -12.87 3.78
C VAL A 58 2.46 -12.33 3.42
N LEU A 59 2.13 -11.15 3.93
CA LEU A 59 0.95 -10.38 3.56
C LEU A 59 1.40 -9.14 2.78
N VAL A 60 0.98 -9.04 1.53
CA VAL A 60 1.22 -7.86 0.69
C VAL A 60 -0.08 -7.11 0.50
N MET A 61 -0.06 -5.80 0.76
CA MET A 61 -1.21 -4.90 0.62
C MET A 61 -0.86 -3.79 -0.38
N THR A 62 -1.85 -3.37 -1.17
CA THR A 62 -1.77 -2.19 -2.04
C THR A 62 -3.15 -1.58 -2.20
N ALA A 63 -3.24 -0.25 -2.25
CA ALA A 63 -4.48 0.45 -2.56
C ALA A 63 -4.71 0.57 -4.07
N THR A 64 -3.68 0.35 -4.90
CA THR A 64 -3.82 0.39 -6.36
C THR A 64 -4.32 -0.96 -6.88
N PRO A 65 -5.45 -1.02 -7.62
CA PRO A 65 -5.88 -2.25 -8.26
C PRO A 65 -4.83 -2.71 -9.28
N ILE A 66 -4.04 -3.72 -8.92
CA ILE A 66 -3.08 -4.32 -9.82
C ILE A 66 -3.88 -5.14 -10.84
N PRO A 67 -3.66 -4.96 -12.16
CA PRO A 67 -4.33 -5.78 -13.17
C PRO A 67 -4.14 -7.26 -12.84
N ARG A 68 -5.24 -8.03 -12.79
CA ARG A 68 -5.23 -9.45 -12.35
C ARG A 68 -4.13 -10.26 -13.03
N THR A 69 -3.92 -10.07 -14.33
CA THR A 69 -2.86 -10.75 -15.10
C THR A 69 -1.45 -10.37 -14.64
N LEU A 70 -1.21 -9.09 -14.33
CA LEU A 70 0.07 -8.63 -13.78
C LEU A 70 0.27 -9.16 -12.36
N GLY A 71 -0.81 -9.24 -11.57
CA GLY A 71 -0.81 -9.83 -10.24
C GLY A 71 -0.40 -11.31 -10.27
N ILE A 72 -0.97 -12.11 -11.17
CA ILE A 72 -0.60 -13.53 -11.34
C ILE A 72 0.87 -13.69 -11.77
N THR A 73 1.44 -12.77 -12.54
CA THR A 73 2.87 -12.88 -12.93
C THR A 73 3.82 -12.44 -11.81
N LEU A 74 3.51 -11.36 -11.08
CA LEU A 74 4.38 -10.83 -10.01
C LEU A 74 4.26 -11.61 -8.70
N PHE A 75 3.04 -12.08 -8.42
CA PHE A 75 2.61 -12.69 -7.17
C PHE A 75 2.04 -14.09 -7.40
N GLY A 76 2.40 -14.78 -8.49
CA GLY A 76 1.75 -16.03 -8.93
C GLY A 76 1.73 -17.19 -7.94
N ASP A 77 2.48 -17.10 -6.85
CA ASP A 77 2.50 -18.01 -5.71
C ASP A 77 1.63 -17.54 -4.52
N LEU A 78 0.97 -16.38 -4.61
CA LEU A 78 0.14 -15.76 -3.57
C LEU A 78 -1.34 -15.81 -3.96
N ASP A 79 -2.18 -16.14 -2.97
CA ASP A 79 -3.62 -15.95 -3.07
C ASP A 79 -3.94 -14.44 -3.06
N ILE A 80 -4.64 -13.97 -4.09
CA ILE A 80 -5.03 -12.56 -4.23
C ILE A 80 -6.44 -12.37 -3.68
N SER A 81 -6.60 -11.42 -2.77
CA SER A 81 -7.89 -10.97 -2.25
C SER A 81 -8.07 -9.47 -2.50
N THR A 82 -9.27 -9.06 -2.91
CA THR A 82 -9.61 -7.65 -3.20
C THR A 82 -10.65 -7.15 -2.20
N ILE A 83 -10.39 -5.97 -1.61
CA ILE A 83 -11.33 -5.28 -0.72
C ILE A 83 -11.89 -4.07 -1.47
N ASP A 84 -13.12 -4.21 -2.00
CA ASP A 84 -13.76 -3.16 -2.83
C ASP A 84 -14.70 -2.24 -2.04
N ALA A 85 -14.99 -2.58 -0.78
CA ALA A 85 -15.91 -1.81 0.06
C ALA A 85 -15.22 -0.57 0.65
N LEU A 86 -15.92 0.56 0.59
CA LEU A 86 -15.48 1.78 1.26
C LEU A 86 -15.80 1.70 2.77
N PRO A 87 -14.94 2.25 3.64
CA PRO A 87 -15.27 2.34 5.06
C PRO A 87 -16.55 3.18 5.26
N PRO A 88 -17.37 2.85 6.26
CA PRO A 88 -18.59 3.60 6.55
C PRO A 88 -18.27 5.06 6.83
N GLY A 89 -19.08 5.98 6.29
CA GLY A 89 -18.88 7.42 6.44
C GLY A 89 -17.91 8.05 5.44
N ARG A 90 -17.37 7.30 4.47
CA ARG A 90 -16.55 7.89 3.39
C ARG A 90 -17.41 8.75 2.46
N VAL A 91 -17.14 10.05 2.42
CA VAL A 91 -17.78 10.99 1.50
C VAL A 91 -17.13 10.86 0.11
N PRO A 92 -17.92 10.72 -0.98
CA PRO A 92 -17.39 10.68 -2.34
C PRO A 92 -16.58 11.93 -2.67
N ILE A 93 -15.48 11.76 -3.41
CA ILE A 93 -14.69 12.88 -3.92
C ILE A 93 -15.36 13.40 -5.19
N GLU A 94 -15.70 14.69 -5.21
CA GLU A 94 -16.13 15.36 -6.44
C GLU A 94 -14.91 15.64 -7.33
N THR A 95 -14.77 14.87 -8.41
CA THR A 95 -13.72 15.08 -9.41
C THR A 95 -14.25 15.91 -10.57
N ARG A 96 -13.55 17.00 -10.93
CA ARG A 96 -13.86 17.84 -12.10
C ARG A 96 -12.63 17.96 -12.99
N VAL A 97 -12.82 17.84 -14.30
CA VAL A 97 -11.80 18.15 -15.31
C VAL A 97 -11.92 19.64 -15.65
N VAL A 98 -10.81 20.37 -15.63
CA VAL A 98 -10.78 21.83 -15.87
C VAL A 98 -9.96 22.09 -17.12
N THR A 99 -10.55 22.82 -18.08
CA THR A 99 -9.84 23.22 -19.30
C THR A 99 -8.83 24.34 -19.01
N PRO A 100 -7.83 24.58 -19.88
CA PRO A 100 -6.86 25.65 -19.68
C PRO A 100 -7.49 27.03 -19.43
N ASP A 101 -8.59 27.35 -20.13
CA ASP A 101 -9.29 28.64 -20.03
C ASP A 101 -9.98 28.83 -18.67
N GLU A 102 -10.37 27.73 -18.02
CA GLU A 102 -11.07 27.74 -16.73
C GLU A 102 -10.11 27.67 -15.52
N ARG A 103 -8.78 27.57 -15.77
CA ARG A 103 -7.75 27.43 -14.71
C ARG A 103 -7.81 28.54 -13.67
N ALA A 104 -8.09 29.78 -14.10
CA ALA A 104 -8.19 30.92 -13.19
C ALA A 104 -9.29 30.71 -12.13
N GLY A 105 -10.44 30.17 -12.55
CA GLY A 105 -11.55 29.81 -11.67
C GLY A 105 -11.19 28.68 -10.70
N ALA A 106 -10.51 27.64 -11.18
CA ALA A 106 -10.04 26.54 -10.34
C ALA A 106 -9.04 27.02 -9.26
N TYR A 107 -8.10 27.89 -9.61
CA TYR A 107 -7.18 28.46 -8.63
C TYR A 107 -7.89 29.36 -7.61
N ALA A 108 -8.90 30.12 -8.04
CA ALA A 108 -9.73 30.89 -7.12
C ALA A 108 -10.49 29.98 -6.14
N PHE A 109 -11.06 28.88 -6.62
CA PHE A 109 -11.71 27.87 -5.79
C PHE A 109 -10.76 27.27 -4.73
N VAL A 110 -9.56 26.86 -5.13
CA VAL A 110 -8.55 26.30 -4.19
C VAL A 110 -8.13 27.34 -3.14
N ARG A 111 -7.93 28.61 -3.54
CA ARG A 111 -7.60 29.69 -2.61
C ARG A 111 -8.74 29.95 -1.61
N ALA A 112 -9.99 29.96 -2.08
CA ALA A 112 -11.17 30.12 -1.21
C ALA A 112 -11.32 28.96 -0.22
N ALA A 113 -11.08 27.72 -0.67
CA ALA A 113 -11.15 26.53 0.18
C ALA A 113 -10.07 26.53 1.28
N ARG A 114 -8.86 27.04 0.98
CA ARG A 114 -7.77 27.19 1.97
C ARG A 114 -8.04 28.27 3.03
N GLY A 115 -8.91 29.24 2.75
CA GLY A 115 -9.24 30.35 3.64
C GLY A 115 -10.35 30.07 4.67
N GLY A 116 -10.82 28.81 4.82
CA GLY A 116 -11.78 28.44 5.86
C GLY A 116 -13.24 28.85 5.63
N ARG A 117 -13.61 29.37 4.45
CA ARG A 117 -15.03 29.56 4.08
C ARG A 117 -15.62 28.26 3.55
N ALA A 118 -15.76 27.27 4.44
CA ALA A 118 -16.65 26.14 4.27
C ALA A 118 -18.10 26.65 4.29
N GLY A 119 -18.61 27.11 3.15
CA GLY A 119 -19.95 27.67 3.09
C GLY A 119 -20.28 28.45 1.82
N LEU A 120 -20.00 27.91 0.63
CA LEU A 120 -20.80 28.29 -0.54
C LEU A 120 -21.75 27.14 -0.85
N ARG A 121 -22.94 27.26 -0.24
CA ARG A 121 -24.14 26.49 -0.54
C ARG A 121 -24.37 26.35 -2.04
N ARG A 122 -24.79 25.13 -2.42
CA ARG A 122 -25.78 24.80 -3.46
C ARG A 122 -26.24 25.99 -4.31
N ARG A 123 -25.79 26.03 -5.56
CA ARG A 123 -26.62 26.40 -6.72
C ARG A 123 -26.49 25.20 -7.67
N ALA A 124 -27.47 24.31 -7.77
CA ALA A 124 -28.67 24.46 -8.59
C ALA A 124 -28.31 25.04 -9.98
N ASN A 125 -28.01 24.18 -10.95
CA ASN A 125 -28.87 24.00 -12.12
C ASN A 125 -28.38 22.87 -13.05
N HIS A 126 -29.39 22.16 -13.56
CA HIS A 126 -29.50 21.27 -14.73
C HIS A 126 -28.28 20.46 -15.21
#